data_AF-A0A920VFF7-F1
#
_entry.id   AF-A0A920VFF7-F1
#
_cell.length_a   1.000
_cell.length_b   1.000
_cell.length_c   1.000
_cell.angle_alpha   90.00
_cell.angle_beta   90.00
_cell.angle_gamma   90.00
#
_symmetry.space_group_name_H-M   'P 1'
#
loop_
_entity.id
_entity.type
_entity.pdbx_description
1 polymer ?
#
loop_
_entity_poly.entity_id
_entity_poly.type
_entity_poly.pdbx_seq_one_letter_code
_entity_poly.pdbx_strand_id
1 'polypeptide(L)'
;MHHYGCQCGPQPQKGRDLAWEFVKDNWPEFDRRYGGGGFGLMRLVSICSHFNSQEKADEVDSFFFEHPAPAAERAILQALERVRLNIKWLDQNRPELTDWFAR
;
A
#
# COMPACT_ATOMS: atom_id res chain seq x y z
N MET A 1 4.79 37.05 10.49
CA MET A 1 4.40 36.43 9.22
C MET A 1 4.66 34.93 9.34
N HIS A 2 3.64 34.13 9.66
CA HIS A 2 3.73 32.67 9.60
C HIS A 2 2.58 32.20 8.70
N HIS A 3 2.93 31.82 7.47
CA HIS A 3 1.99 31.23 6.54
C HIS A 3 1.75 29.77 6.95
N TYR A 4 0.73 29.54 7.77
CA TYR A 4 0.13 28.21 7.90
C TYR A 4 -0.77 27.98 6.69
N GLY A 5 -0.19 27.45 5.61
CA GLY A 5 -0.97 26.94 4.48
C GLY A 5 -1.79 25.73 4.93
N CYS A 6 -3.12 25.84 4.87
CA CYS A 6 -4.06 24.71 4.97
C CYS A 6 -3.70 23.71 3.86
N GLN A 7 -3.01 22.62 4.19
CA GLN A 7 -2.83 21.47 3.30
C GLN A 7 -4.15 20.69 3.23
N CYS A 8 -5.10 21.27 2.51
CA CYS A 8 -6.47 20.81 2.40
C CYS A 8 -6.72 20.26 0.98
N GLY A 9 -5.71 19.57 0.43
CA GLY A 9 -5.83 18.74 -0.77
C GLY A 9 -6.15 17.28 -0.39
N PRO A 10 -6.67 16.45 -1.31
CA PRO A 10 -6.83 15.03 -1.07
C PRO A 10 -5.47 14.45 -0.66
N GLN A 11 -5.42 13.77 0.49
CA GLN A 11 -4.22 13.08 0.96
C GLN A 11 -4.38 11.59 0.65
N PRO A 12 -4.09 11.15 -0.59
CA PRO A 12 -4.31 9.76 -1.00
C PRO A 12 -3.52 8.76 -0.14
N GLN A 13 -2.43 9.21 0.50
CA GLN A 13 -1.66 8.41 1.46
C GLN A 13 -2.49 8.11 2.71
N LYS A 14 -3.05 9.14 3.38
CA LYS A 14 -3.88 8.95 4.58
C LYS A 14 -5.09 8.06 4.33
N GLY A 15 -5.74 8.19 3.17
CA GLY A 15 -6.88 7.35 2.82
C GLY A 15 -6.49 5.87 2.67
N ARG A 16 -5.32 5.60 2.08
CA ARG A 16 -4.79 4.23 1.93
C ARG A 16 -4.35 3.65 3.27
N ASP A 17 -3.70 4.45 4.11
CA ASP A 17 -3.27 4.02 5.44
C ASP A 17 -4.49 3.63 6.28
N LEU A 18 -5.52 4.48 6.34
CA LEU A 18 -6.77 4.16 7.04
C LEU A 18 -7.45 2.90 6.49
N ALA A 19 -7.48 2.73 5.17
CA ALA A 19 -8.04 1.53 4.56
C ALA A 19 -7.24 0.27 4.94
N TRP A 20 -5.90 0.37 5.03
CA TRP A 20 -5.04 -0.73 5.43
C TRP A 20 -5.19 -1.07 6.91
N GLU A 21 -5.25 -0.08 7.79
CA GLU A 21 -5.56 -0.31 9.21
C GLU A 21 -6.91 -1.02 9.38
N PHE A 22 -7.94 -0.57 8.66
CA PHE A 22 -9.25 -1.23 8.69
C PHE A 22 -9.19 -2.69 8.25
N VAL A 23 -8.36 -3.03 7.26
CA VAL A 23 -8.15 -4.42 6.82
C VAL A 23 -7.49 -5.24 7.93
N LYS A 24 -6.44 -4.74 8.57
CA LYS A 24 -5.76 -5.43 9.66
C LYS A 24 -6.69 -5.66 10.85
N ASP A 25 -7.41 -4.62 11.27
CA ASP A 25 -8.32 -4.67 12.43
C ASP A 25 -9.47 -5.67 12.25
N ASN A 26 -9.91 -5.88 11.01
CA ASN A 26 -11.07 -6.72 10.68
C ASN A 26 -10.68 -8.00 9.94
N TRP A 27 -9.39 -8.35 9.95
CA TRP A 27 -8.85 -9.46 9.17
C TRP A 27 -9.58 -10.80 9.41
N PRO A 28 -9.91 -11.21 10.66
CA PRO A 28 -10.62 -12.47 10.88
C PRO A 28 -11.95 -12.55 10.12
N GLU A 29 -12.66 -11.43 9.94
CA GLU A 29 -13.91 -11.40 9.20
C GLU A 29 -13.69 -11.45 7.69
N PHE A 30 -12.64 -10.79 7.19
CA PHE A 30 -12.27 -10.88 5.78
C PHE A 30 -11.82 -12.28 5.39
N ASP A 31 -11.02 -12.93 6.22
CA ASP A 31 -10.60 -14.31 6.01
C ASP A 31 -11.79 -15.27 6.08
N ARG A 32 -12.67 -15.13 7.08
CA ARG A 32 -13.89 -15.95 7.19
C ARG A 32 -14.80 -15.82 5.97
N ARG A 33 -14.92 -14.62 5.37
CA ARG A 33 -15.80 -14.36 4.22
C ARG A 33 -15.16 -14.66 2.86
N TYR A 34 -13.85 -14.43 2.72
CA TYR A 34 -13.16 -14.41 1.42
C TYR A 34 -11.90 -15.29 1.36
N GLY A 35 -11.46 -15.87 2.47
CA GLY A 35 -10.28 -16.75 2.57
C GLY A 35 -10.43 -18.08 1.83
N GLY A 36 -11.67 -18.55 1.64
CA GLY A 36 -11.98 -19.74 0.84
C GLY A 36 -11.76 -19.59 -0.67
N GLY A 37 -11.41 -18.39 -1.15
CA GLY A 37 -11.14 -18.11 -2.57
C GLY A 37 -12.07 -17.08 -3.20
N GLY A 38 -11.61 -16.48 -4.30
CA GLY A 38 -12.35 -15.49 -5.08
C GLY A 38 -11.64 -14.14 -5.22
N PHE A 39 -12.24 -13.24 -6.01
CA PHE A 39 -11.64 -11.95 -6.34
C PHE A 39 -11.61 -10.93 -5.19
N GLY A 40 -12.35 -11.18 -4.11
CA GLY A 40 -12.48 -10.26 -2.97
C GLY A 40 -11.16 -10.04 -2.26
N LEU A 41 -10.51 -11.12 -1.82
CA LEU A 41 -9.23 -11.04 -1.11
C LEU A 41 -8.10 -10.52 -2.01
N MET A 42 -8.09 -10.94 -3.28
CA MET A 42 -7.13 -10.43 -4.27
C MET A 42 -7.27 -8.90 -4.46
N ARG A 43 -8.50 -8.38 -4.50
CA ARG A 43 -8.75 -6.94 -4.62
C ARG A 43 -8.36 -6.18 -3.36
N LEU A 44 -8.62 -6.72 -2.17
CA LEU A 44 -8.15 -6.14 -0.90
C LEU A 44 -6.63 -6.01 -0.88
N VAL A 45 -5.92 -7.10 -1.21
CA VAL A 45 -4.45 -7.12 -1.27
C VAL A 45 -3.91 -6.14 -2.32
N SER A 46 -4.61 -5.95 -3.44
CA SER A 46 -4.17 -5.02 -4.49
C SER A 46 -4.06 -3.56 -4.02
N ILE A 47 -4.75 -3.19 -2.93
CA ILE A 47 -4.65 -1.84 -2.34
C ILE A 47 -3.19 -1.56 -1.93
N CYS A 48 -2.50 -2.57 -1.36
CA CYS A 48 -1.12 -2.47 -0.91
C CYS A 48 -0.12 -2.15 -2.03
N SER A 49 -0.46 -2.44 -3.30
CA SER A 49 0.42 -2.18 -4.45
C SER A 49 0.69 -0.69 -4.72
N HIS A 50 -0.06 0.21 -4.07
CA HIS A 50 0.07 1.66 -4.21
C HIS A 50 0.95 2.29 -3.13
N PHE A 51 1.50 1.50 -2.21
CA PHE A 51 2.54 1.98 -1.30
C PHE A 51 3.85 2.20 -2.05
N ASN A 52 4.69 3.04 -1.47
CA ASN A 52 5.92 3.52 -2.08
C ASN A 52 7.03 3.74 -1.03
N SER A 53 6.94 3.08 0.12
CA SER A 53 7.94 3.11 1.18
C SER A 53 8.29 1.70 1.61
N GLN A 54 9.54 1.48 2.03
CA GLN A 54 10.03 0.17 2.44
C GLN A 54 9.33 -0.29 3.72
N GLU A 55 9.04 0.63 4.63
CA GLU A 55 8.36 0.34 5.89
C GLU A 55 6.98 -0.27 5.64
N LYS A 56 6.24 0.25 4.65
CA LYS A 56 4.94 -0.31 4.26
C LYS A 56 5.05 -1.66 3.57
N ALA A 57 6.12 -1.90 2.81
CA ALA A 57 6.37 -3.22 2.23
C ALA A 57 6.61 -4.27 3.34
N ASP A 58 7.45 -3.93 4.31
CA ASP A 58 7.80 -4.81 5.43
C ASP A 58 6.59 -5.09 6.34
N GLU A 59 5.76 -4.07 6.57
CA GLU A 59 4.51 -4.19 7.31
C GLU A 59 3.53 -5.17 6.63
N VAL A 60 3.39 -5.07 5.31
CA VAL A 60 2.51 -5.96 4.52
C VAL A 60 3.04 -7.39 4.51
N ASP A 61 4.36 -7.57 4.33
CA ASP A 61 5.00 -8.89 4.33
C ASP A 61 4.84 -9.58 5.68
N SER A 62 5.13 -8.86 6.77
CA SER A 62 4.98 -9.37 8.14
C SER A 62 3.54 -9.75 8.45
N PHE A 63 2.58 -8.91 8.05
CA PHE A 63 1.16 -9.18 8.27
C PHE A 63 0.70 -10.48 7.59
N PHE A 64 1.06 -10.71 6.32
CA PHE A 64 0.68 -11.92 5.60
C PHE A 64 1.51 -13.16 5.97
N PHE A 65 2.68 -12.96 6.59
CA PHE A 65 3.41 -14.04 7.25
C PHE A 65 2.67 -14.55 8.50
N GLU A 66 2.16 -13.64 9.33
CA GLU A 66 1.37 -13.98 10.52
C GLU A 66 -0.06 -14.45 10.18
N HIS A 67 -0.59 -14.00 9.04
CA HIS A 67 -1.93 -14.29 8.57
C HIS A 67 -1.92 -14.89 7.15
N PRO A 68 -1.57 -16.18 7.00
CA PRO A 68 -1.48 -16.82 5.70
C PRO A 68 -2.81 -16.75 4.93
N ALA A 69 -2.74 -16.28 3.69
CA ALA A 69 -3.88 -16.19 2.79
C ALA A 69 -3.59 -16.94 1.48
N PRO A 70 -3.65 -18.29 1.45
CA PRO A 70 -3.25 -19.09 0.27
C PRO A 70 -4.00 -18.69 -1.00
N ALA A 71 -5.29 -18.33 -0.89
CA ALA A 71 -6.10 -17.87 -2.00
C ALA A 71 -5.60 -16.56 -2.65
N ALA A 72 -4.84 -15.74 -1.92
CA ALA A 72 -4.32 -14.45 -2.37
C ALA A 72 -2.79 -14.40 -2.44
N GLU A 73 -2.08 -15.50 -2.19
CA GLU A 73 -0.60 -15.56 -2.15
C GLU A 73 0.04 -14.88 -3.37
N ARG A 74 -0.41 -15.22 -4.57
CA ARG A 74 0.09 -14.58 -5.81
C ARG A 74 -0.14 -13.06 -5.82
N ALA A 75 -1.32 -12.61 -5.36
CA ALA A 75 -1.64 -11.19 -5.31
C ALA A 75 -0.76 -10.45 -4.28
N ILE A 76 -0.44 -11.11 -3.16
CA ILE A 76 0.44 -10.56 -2.12
C ILE A 76 1.84 -10.35 -2.68
N LEU A 77 2.41 -11.39 -3.31
CA LEU A 77 3.73 -11.29 -3.94
C LEU A 77 3.77 -10.21 -5.03
N GLN A 78 2.74 -10.12 -5.86
CA GLN A 78 2.63 -9.09 -6.90
C GLN A 78 2.50 -7.68 -6.32
N ALA A 79 1.79 -7.52 -5.20
CA ALA A 79 1.65 -6.24 -4.53
C ALA A 79 3.00 -5.79 -3.94
N LEU A 80 3.70 -6.68 -3.22
CA LEU A 80 5.03 -6.39 -2.67
C LEU A 80 6.05 -6.03 -3.75
N GLU A 81 6.06 -6.77 -4.86
CA GLU A 81 6.91 -6.46 -6.00
C GLU A 81 6.60 -5.08 -6.59
N ARG A 82 5.32 -4.71 -6.69
CA ARG A 82 4.92 -3.37 -7.15
C ARG A 82 5.46 -2.28 -6.23
N VAL A 83 5.36 -2.47 -4.92
CA VAL A 83 5.86 -1.48 -3.94
C VAL A 83 7.37 -1.29 -4.11
N ARG A 84 8.13 -2.38 -4.26
CA ARG A 84 9.58 -2.33 -4.53
C ARG A 84 9.92 -1.58 -5.82
N LEU A 85 9.16 -1.84 -6.89
CA LEU A 85 9.32 -1.12 -8.16
C LEU A 85 9.00 0.38 -8.01
N ASN A 86 7.95 0.73 -7.25
CA ASN A 86 7.60 2.13 -6.99
C ASN A 86 8.70 2.86 -6.22
N ILE A 87 9.28 2.23 -5.18
CA ILE A 87 10.40 2.78 -4.41
C ILE A 87 11.58 3.05 -5.34
N LYS A 88 12.02 2.03 -6.09
CA LYS A 88 13.15 2.15 -7.01
C LYS A 88 12.92 3.23 -8.07
N TRP A 89 11.71 3.30 -8.62
CA TRP A 89 11.37 4.33 -9.60
C TRP A 89 11.46 5.73 -8.99
N LEU A 90 10.93 5.93 -7.78
CA LEU A 90 11.02 7.21 -7.09
C LEU A 90 12.47 7.59 -6.80
N ASP A 91 13.30 6.67 -6.32
CA ASP A 91 14.70 6.93 -6.02
C ASP A 91 15.48 7.39 -7.26
N GLN A 92 15.18 6.80 -8.42
CA GLN A 92 15.84 7.12 -9.68
C GLN A 92 15.36 8.42 -10.31
N ASN A 93 14.05 8.70 -10.26
CA ASN A 93 13.45 9.76 -11.08
C ASN A 93 13.11 11.03 -10.28
N ARG A 94 13.03 10.95 -8.94
CA ARG A 94 12.67 12.09 -8.10
C ARG A 94 13.61 13.29 -8.27
N PRO A 95 14.95 13.14 -8.33
CA PRO A 95 15.84 14.29 -8.50
C PRO A 95 15.59 15.03 -9.81
N GLU A 96 15.58 14.30 -10.94
CA GLU A 96 15.36 14.88 -12.27
C GLU A 96 13.99 15.58 -12.37
N LEU A 97 12.94 14.96 -11.86
CA LEU A 97 11.61 15.55 -11.85
C LEU A 97 11.56 16.81 -10.98
N THR A 98 12.21 16.79 -9.82
CA THR A 98 12.26 17.97 -8.92
C THR A 98 12.93 19.14 -9.61
N ASP A 99 14.05 18.91 -10.31
CA ASP A 99 14.75 19.92 -11.09
C ASP A 99 13.93 20.43 -12.27
N TRP A 100 13.17 19.56 -12.93
CA TRP A 100 12.31 19.93 -14.05
C TRP A 100 11.16 20.84 -13.62
N PHE A 101 10.47 20.51 -12.53
CA PHE A 101 9.36 21.30 -11.98
C PHE A 101 9.80 22.59 -11.28
N ALA A 102 11.08 22.73 -10.93
CA ALA A 102 11.62 23.95 -10.35
C ALA A 102 11.97 25.05 -11.38
N ARG A 103 11.86 24.73 -12.68
CA ARG A 103 12.01 25.67 -13.80
C ARG A 103 10.68 26.34 -14.15
#